data_AF-A0AB34VDL3-F1
#
_entry.id   AF-A0AB34VDL3-F1
#
_cell.length_a   1.000
_cell.length_b   1.000
_cell.length_c   1.000
_cell.angle_alpha   90.00
_cell.angle_beta   90.00
_cell.angle_gamma   90.00
#
_symmetry.space_group_name_H-M   'P 1'
#
loop_
_entity.id
_entity.type
_entity.pdbx_description
1 polymer ?
#
loop_
_entity_poly.entity_id
_entity_poly.type
_entity_poly.pdbx_seq_one_letter_code
_entity_poly.pdbx_strand_id
1 'polypeptide(L)'
;MLVSNKSYYRAVSEFLRGAGVVYTEFIGEVATRQISVFEGNHYSSSSVTDWHEDIGYLLYDGKKNELDLSDSEEITDENFETEWKKTLVNEDQIAYIHHHSGDASIPFKESVIILHVVNNLGKWGKGFVLSLSKRYPLAKEKYLASSRIGYKMGDVQFIEVDTLNRVFVANMVAQEGIKKSQRDAKRYISYEALEECLEIASDYALCNRLEVQMPMIGAGLGGGDWQVIIDIIKDKLTYKKIPCHILTLD
;
A
#
# COMPACT_ATOMS: atom_id res chain seq x y z
N MET A 1 -7.09 14.02 0.18
CA MET A 1 -6.55 13.73 -1.15
C MET A 1 -5.04 13.90 -1.03
N LEU A 2 -4.29 12.80 -0.98
CA LEU A 2 -2.84 12.87 -1.16
C LEU A 2 -2.64 13.32 -2.60
N VAL A 3 -2.42 14.62 -2.81
CA VAL A 3 -1.90 15.10 -4.08
C VAL A 3 -0.44 14.64 -4.06
N SER A 4 -0.16 13.50 -4.70
CA SER A 4 1.14 12.85 -4.65
C SER A 4 2.17 13.75 -5.32
N ASN A 5 2.89 14.54 -4.52
CA ASN A 5 4.04 15.31 -4.97
C ASN A 5 5.25 14.36 -5.04
N LYS A 6 5.21 13.43 -6.00
CA LYS A 6 6.30 12.47 -6.26
C LYS A 6 7.44 13.20 -6.96
N SER A 7 8.65 12.97 -6.50
CA SER A 7 9.87 13.47 -7.13
C SER A 7 10.95 12.38 -7.04
N TYR A 8 11.83 12.33 -8.04
CA TYR A 8 12.78 11.23 -8.20
C TYR A 8 14.16 11.82 -8.41
N TYR A 9 15.15 11.28 -7.73
CA TYR A 9 16.53 11.78 -7.81
C TYR A 9 17.49 10.64 -8.06
N ARG A 10 18.50 10.92 -8.87
CA ARG A 10 19.68 10.08 -9.07
C ARG A 10 20.89 10.81 -8.49
N ALA A 11 21.68 10.13 -7.67
CA ALA A 11 22.89 10.71 -7.08
C ALA A 11 24.01 9.67 -7.00
N VAL A 12 25.25 10.15 -7.02
CA VAL A 12 26.40 9.32 -6.58
C VAL A 12 26.35 9.28 -5.05
N SER A 13 26.56 8.09 -4.48
CA SER A 13 26.57 7.89 -3.03
C SER A 13 27.74 6.99 -2.63
N GLU A 14 28.23 7.17 -1.40
CA GLU A 14 29.25 6.30 -0.82
C GLU A 14 28.57 5.19 -0.03
N PHE A 15 28.77 3.93 -0.44
CA PHE A 15 28.28 2.75 0.25
C PHE A 15 29.35 2.14 1.15
N LEU A 16 29.01 1.09 1.92
CA LEU A 16 29.95 0.41 2.81
C LEU A 16 31.18 -0.16 2.08
N ARG A 17 31.05 -0.52 0.82
CA ARG A 17 32.13 -1.10 -0.01
C ARG A 17 32.68 -0.17 -1.08
N GLY A 18 32.18 1.07 -1.17
CA GLY A 18 32.68 2.09 -2.09
C GLY A 18 31.58 2.90 -2.76
N ALA A 19 31.98 3.79 -3.66
CA ALA A 19 31.06 4.64 -4.41
C ALA A 19 30.14 3.84 -5.35
N GLY A 20 28.88 4.27 -5.44
CA GLY A 20 27.91 3.78 -6.40
C GLY A 20 26.86 4.83 -6.73
N VAL A 21 25.69 4.39 -7.22
CA VAL A 21 24.59 5.29 -7.61
C VAL A 21 23.35 4.93 -6.83
N VAL A 22 22.66 5.93 -6.31
CA VAL A 22 21.33 5.79 -5.70
C VAL A 22 20.27 6.46 -6.57
N TYR A 23 19.11 5.82 -6.64
CA TYR A 23 17.88 6.38 -7.19
C TYR A 23 16.86 6.40 -6.07
N THR A 24 16.26 7.56 -5.78
CA THR A 24 15.33 7.70 -4.65
C THR A 24 14.04 8.35 -5.12
N GLU A 25 12.92 7.68 -4.85
CA GLU A 25 11.58 8.27 -4.91
C GLU A 25 11.26 8.94 -3.58
N PHE A 26 10.79 10.18 -3.65
CA PHE A 26 10.21 10.89 -2.52
C PHE A 26 8.73 11.17 -2.76
N ILE A 27 7.90 10.99 -1.73
CA ILE A 27 6.56 11.57 -1.65
C ILE A 27 6.63 12.72 -0.64
N GLY A 28 6.61 13.96 -1.15
CA GLY A 28 6.92 15.13 -0.33
C GLY A 28 8.34 15.01 0.25
N GLU A 29 8.43 14.96 1.59
CA GLU A 29 9.71 14.90 2.31
C GLU A 29 10.16 13.48 2.68
N VAL A 30 9.39 12.44 2.34
CA VAL A 30 9.67 11.06 2.76
C VAL A 30 10.19 10.25 1.59
N ALA A 31 11.38 9.66 1.72
CA ALA A 31 11.88 8.68 0.76
C ALA A 31 11.02 7.40 0.86
N THR A 32 10.38 6.98 -0.22
CA THR A 32 9.42 5.86 -0.22
C THR A 32 9.95 4.61 -0.89
N ARG A 33 10.81 4.77 -1.90
CA ARG A 33 11.47 3.68 -2.61
C ARG A 33 12.88 4.10 -2.98
N GLN A 34 13.83 3.18 -2.90
CA GLN A 34 15.21 3.44 -3.27
C GLN A 34 15.82 2.25 -4.01
N ILE A 35 16.69 2.56 -4.97
CA ILE A 35 17.52 1.61 -5.71
C ILE A 35 18.97 2.02 -5.48
N SER A 36 19.80 1.08 -5.07
CA SER A 36 21.24 1.25 -4.91
C SER A 36 21.94 0.39 -5.95
N VAL A 37 22.82 0.99 -6.74
CA VAL A 37 23.57 0.32 -7.81
C VAL A 37 25.05 0.34 -7.46
N PHE A 38 25.62 -0.85 -7.23
CA PHE A 38 27.02 -1.03 -6.84
C PHE A 38 27.65 -2.17 -7.63
N GLU A 39 28.77 -1.90 -8.29
CA GLU A 39 29.49 -2.86 -9.16
C GLU A 39 28.59 -3.59 -10.19
N GLY A 40 27.58 -2.90 -10.71
CA GLY A 40 26.61 -3.44 -11.68
C GLY A 40 25.43 -4.22 -11.06
N ASN A 41 25.47 -4.50 -9.77
CA ASN A 41 24.37 -5.12 -9.03
C ASN A 41 23.36 -4.05 -8.60
N HIS A 42 22.07 -4.40 -8.62
CA HIS A 42 20.97 -3.49 -8.25
C HIS A 42 20.24 -4.02 -7.03
N TYR A 43 20.11 -3.18 -6.00
CA TYR A 43 19.45 -3.49 -4.75
C TYR A 43 18.31 -2.51 -4.56
N SER A 44 17.07 -2.97 -4.38
CA SER A 44 15.94 -2.07 -4.16
C SER A 44 15.15 -2.43 -2.92
N SER A 45 14.65 -1.41 -2.25
CA SER A 45 13.81 -1.55 -1.06
C SER A 45 12.82 -0.39 -0.93
N SER A 46 11.78 -0.65 -0.16
CA SER A 46 10.81 0.32 0.34
C SER A 46 10.70 0.30 1.87
N SER A 47 11.64 -0.37 2.54
CA SER A 47 11.71 -0.56 3.99
C SER A 47 13.00 0.02 4.56
N VAL A 48 12.88 0.80 5.62
CA VAL A 48 14.02 1.44 6.32
C VAL A 48 14.85 0.45 7.14
N THR A 49 14.35 -0.78 7.33
CA THR A 49 15.05 -1.83 8.07
C THR A 49 15.85 -2.77 7.17
N ASP A 50 15.65 -2.69 5.85
CA ASP A 50 16.34 -3.57 4.92
C ASP A 50 17.81 -3.14 4.80
N TRP A 51 18.69 -4.13 4.84
CA TRP A 51 20.12 -3.92 4.89
C TRP A 51 20.85 -4.93 4.00
N HIS A 52 21.93 -4.47 3.36
CA HIS A 52 22.83 -5.32 2.57
C HIS A 52 24.28 -5.04 2.93
N GLU A 53 25.14 -6.05 2.92
CA GLU A 53 26.53 -5.93 3.37
C GLU A 53 27.41 -5.00 2.54
N ASP A 54 27.09 -4.86 1.26
CA ASP A 54 27.81 -3.96 0.37
C ASP A 54 27.28 -2.52 0.38
N ILE A 55 26.01 -2.35 0.74
CA ILE A 55 25.30 -1.08 0.61
C ILE A 55 25.15 -0.37 1.95
N GLY A 56 24.80 -1.10 3.00
CA GLY A 56 24.23 -0.55 4.23
C GLY A 56 22.70 -0.63 4.19
N TYR A 57 22.03 0.35 4.79
CA TYR A 57 20.57 0.44 4.72
C TYR A 57 20.12 0.76 3.28
N LEU A 58 19.09 0.05 2.82
CA LEU A 58 18.63 0.11 1.44
C LEU A 58 17.62 1.23 1.17
N LEU A 59 17.16 1.94 2.21
CA LEU A 59 16.28 3.08 2.09
C LEU A 59 16.69 4.18 3.07
N TYR A 60 16.80 5.41 2.58
CA TYR A 60 17.00 6.60 3.39
C TYR A 60 15.84 6.84 4.37
N ASP A 61 16.14 7.07 5.64
CA ASP A 61 15.15 7.21 6.72
C ASP A 61 14.89 8.67 7.16
N GLY A 62 15.75 9.61 6.77
CA GLY A 62 15.60 11.04 7.06
C GLY A 62 14.63 11.78 6.14
N LYS A 63 14.62 13.12 6.24
CA LYS A 63 13.80 13.99 5.38
C LYS A 63 14.54 14.46 4.14
N LYS A 64 13.81 14.69 3.05
CA LYS A 64 14.35 15.20 1.79
C LYS A 64 15.07 16.55 1.99
N ASN A 65 14.47 17.48 2.73
CA ASN A 65 15.08 18.78 3.03
C ASN A 65 16.32 18.73 3.94
N GLU A 66 16.63 17.57 4.52
CA GLU A 66 17.86 17.32 5.29
C GLU A 66 18.97 16.73 4.40
N LEU A 67 18.65 16.28 3.19
CA LEU A 67 19.62 15.79 2.22
C LEU A 67 20.24 16.94 1.43
N ASP A 68 21.57 16.90 1.30
CA ASP A 68 22.23 17.71 0.29
C ASP A 68 22.01 17.07 -1.09
N LEU A 69 21.16 17.73 -1.87
CA LEU A 69 20.79 17.31 -3.22
C LEU A 69 21.51 18.16 -4.29
N SER A 70 22.50 18.98 -3.92
CA SER A 70 23.19 19.88 -4.88
C SER A 70 23.81 19.15 -6.06
N ASP A 71 24.33 17.95 -5.80
CA ASP A 71 25.00 17.10 -6.80
C ASP A 71 24.08 15.99 -7.34
N SER A 72 22.79 16.04 -6.99
CA SER A 72 21.79 15.10 -7.48
C SER A 72 21.14 15.59 -8.78
N GLU A 73 20.73 14.65 -9.61
CA GLU A 73 19.97 14.86 -10.83
C GLU A 73 18.51 14.52 -10.56
N GLU A 74 17.59 15.47 -10.73
CA GLU A 74 16.15 15.16 -10.75
C GLU A 74 15.80 14.42 -12.04
N ILE A 75 15.18 13.25 -11.92
CA ILE A 75 14.84 12.36 -13.04
C ILE A 75 13.32 12.19 -13.15
N THR A 76 12.87 11.64 -14.28
CA THR A 76 11.45 11.30 -14.46
C THR A 76 11.06 10.03 -13.71
N ASP A 77 9.77 9.86 -13.47
CA ASP A 77 9.18 8.61 -12.99
C ASP A 77 9.51 7.44 -13.93
N GLU A 78 9.43 7.64 -15.24
CA GLU A 78 9.79 6.64 -16.25
C GLU A 78 11.24 6.15 -16.10
N ASN A 79 12.18 7.05 -15.83
CA ASN A 79 13.58 6.69 -15.60
C ASN A 79 13.75 5.91 -14.29
N PHE A 80 13.10 6.33 -13.21
CA PHE A 80 13.12 5.60 -11.95
C PHE A 80 12.53 4.18 -12.11
N GLU A 81 11.37 4.07 -12.74
CA GLU A 81 10.68 2.78 -12.96
C GLU A 81 11.47 1.85 -13.88
N THR A 82 12.24 2.39 -14.83
CA THR A 82 13.16 1.60 -15.67
C THR A 82 14.24 0.93 -14.83
N GLU A 83 14.83 1.66 -13.87
CA GLU A 83 15.81 1.09 -12.95
C GLU A 83 15.17 0.14 -11.92
N TRP A 84 13.98 0.49 -11.41
CA TRP A 84 13.25 -0.35 -10.45
C TRP A 84 12.96 -1.73 -11.04
N LYS A 85 12.52 -1.80 -12.29
CA LYS A 85 12.23 -3.06 -12.99
C LYS A 85 13.44 -4.00 -13.09
N LYS A 86 14.67 -3.46 -13.15
CA LYS A 86 15.89 -4.29 -13.16
C LYS A 86 16.12 -5.03 -11.85
N THR A 87 15.50 -4.56 -10.77
CA THR A 87 15.64 -5.12 -9.43
C THR A 87 14.61 -6.20 -9.11
N LEU A 88 13.61 -6.37 -9.99
CA LEU A 88 12.55 -7.34 -9.79
C LEU A 88 13.04 -8.72 -10.22
N VAL A 89 12.98 -9.67 -9.30
CA VAL A 89 13.11 -11.10 -9.62
C VAL A 89 11.73 -11.74 -9.63
N ASN A 90 11.53 -12.79 -10.44
CA ASN A 90 10.22 -13.45 -10.59
C ASN A 90 9.59 -13.90 -9.26
N GLU A 91 10.41 -14.14 -8.23
CA GLU A 91 9.97 -14.57 -6.90
C GLU A 91 9.43 -13.41 -6.04
N ASP A 92 9.77 -12.16 -6.35
CA ASP A 92 9.38 -10.99 -5.55
C ASP A 92 7.86 -10.86 -5.46
N GLN A 93 7.11 -11.12 -6.53
CA GLN A 93 5.65 -10.99 -6.52
C GLN A 93 4.94 -11.99 -5.61
N ILE A 94 5.62 -13.07 -5.20
CA ILE A 94 5.10 -14.06 -4.25
C ILE A 94 5.65 -13.79 -2.85
N ALA A 95 6.89 -13.32 -2.75
CA ALA A 95 7.58 -13.13 -1.47
C ALA A 95 6.89 -12.14 -0.52
N TYR A 96 6.20 -11.11 -1.06
CA TYR A 96 5.53 -10.08 -0.25
C TYR A 96 4.07 -10.39 0.10
N ILE A 97 3.48 -11.52 -0.36
CA ILE A 97 2.12 -11.92 0.02
C ILE A 97 2.19 -13.09 0.97
N HIS A 98 1.65 -12.89 2.18
CA HIS A 98 1.56 -13.91 3.21
C HIS A 98 0.10 -14.22 3.53
N HIS A 99 -0.25 -15.50 3.49
CA HIS A 99 -1.59 -15.99 3.82
C HIS A 99 -1.62 -16.48 5.27
N HIS A 100 -2.65 -16.05 6.01
CA HIS A 100 -2.86 -16.46 7.39
C HIS A 100 -4.32 -16.84 7.63
N SER A 101 -4.58 -17.71 8.61
CA SER A 101 -5.92 -17.91 9.15
C SER A 101 -6.18 -16.91 10.28
N GLY A 102 -7.35 -16.27 10.28
CA GLY A 102 -7.79 -15.38 11.35
C GLY A 102 -8.70 -14.23 10.92
N ASP A 103 -9.13 -13.45 11.91
CA ASP A 103 -9.92 -12.24 11.69
C ASP A 103 -9.00 -11.08 11.29
N ALA A 104 -9.11 -10.62 10.04
CA ALA A 104 -8.31 -9.51 9.49
C ALA A 104 -8.47 -8.18 10.24
N SER A 105 -9.43 -8.05 11.18
CA SER A 105 -9.56 -6.87 12.03
C SER A 105 -8.59 -6.89 13.21
N ILE A 106 -7.95 -8.03 13.50
CA ILE A 106 -6.93 -8.18 14.53
C ILE A 106 -5.57 -7.97 13.85
N PRO A 107 -4.85 -6.88 14.13
CA PRO A 107 -3.50 -6.65 13.60
C PRO A 107 -2.56 -7.81 13.90
N PHE A 108 -1.87 -8.33 12.88
CA PHE A 108 -0.83 -9.35 13.05
C PHE A 108 0.46 -8.74 13.61
N LYS A 109 0.72 -7.47 13.31
CA LYS A 109 1.87 -6.68 13.76
C LYS A 109 1.43 -5.25 14.13
N GLU A 110 2.35 -4.53 14.75
CA GLU A 110 2.28 -3.07 14.88
C GLU A 110 2.59 -2.38 13.54
N SER A 111 2.28 -1.08 13.43
CA SER A 111 2.56 -0.26 12.24
C SER A 111 1.96 -0.88 10.97
N VAL A 112 0.64 -1.07 11.00
CA VAL A 112 -0.10 -1.74 9.93
C VAL A 112 -1.28 -0.91 9.46
N ILE A 113 -1.61 -1.03 8.19
CA ILE A 113 -2.86 -0.53 7.64
C ILE A 113 -3.78 -1.69 7.23
N ILE A 114 -4.98 -1.70 7.79
CA ILE A 114 -6.04 -2.66 7.46
C ILE A 114 -6.83 -2.12 6.26
N LEU A 115 -6.63 -2.73 5.10
CA LEU A 115 -7.36 -2.40 3.87
C LEU A 115 -8.67 -3.19 3.80
N HIS A 116 -9.77 -2.51 3.48
CA HIS A 116 -11.00 -3.19 3.11
C HIS A 116 -11.83 -2.35 2.14
N VAL A 117 -12.72 -3.03 1.41
CA VAL A 117 -13.60 -2.40 0.44
C VAL A 117 -14.93 -2.01 1.08
N VAL A 118 -15.30 -0.75 0.89
CA VAL A 118 -16.62 -0.20 1.23
C VAL A 118 -17.39 0.16 -0.05
N ASN A 119 -18.71 0.31 0.09
CA ASN A 119 -19.55 0.77 -1.01
C ASN A 119 -19.68 2.29 -1.06
N ASN A 120 -20.11 2.81 -2.20
CA ASN A 120 -20.41 4.23 -2.38
C ASN A 120 -21.76 4.70 -1.78
N LEU A 121 -22.53 3.82 -1.13
CA LEU A 121 -23.88 4.13 -0.62
C LEU A 121 -23.96 4.37 0.90
N GLY A 122 -22.83 4.36 1.61
CA GLY A 122 -22.83 4.50 3.08
C GLY A 122 -23.44 3.29 3.81
N LYS A 123 -23.49 2.12 3.18
CA LYS A 123 -24.08 0.91 3.81
C LYS A 123 -23.01 0.12 4.53
N TRP A 124 -23.26 -0.18 5.81
CA TRP A 124 -22.29 -0.86 6.68
C TRP A 124 -23.00 -1.85 7.59
N GLY A 125 -22.94 -3.16 7.27
CA GLY A 125 -23.66 -4.15 8.08
C GLY A 125 -23.55 -5.62 7.66
N LYS A 126 -22.69 -5.99 6.72
CA LYS A 126 -22.49 -7.39 6.31
C LYS A 126 -21.03 -7.65 5.93
N GLY A 127 -20.53 -8.83 6.28
CA GLY A 127 -19.15 -9.23 6.02
C GLY A 127 -18.16 -8.63 7.01
N PHE A 128 -16.92 -8.42 6.55
CA PHE A 128 -15.76 -7.99 7.35
C PHE A 128 -16.03 -6.78 8.26
N VAL A 129 -16.81 -5.83 7.77
CA VAL A 129 -17.15 -4.59 8.47
C VAL A 129 -17.77 -4.80 9.87
N LEU A 130 -18.38 -5.96 10.13
CA LEU A 130 -18.93 -6.33 11.44
C LEU A 130 -17.82 -6.60 12.47
N SER A 131 -16.84 -7.45 12.12
CA SER A 131 -15.65 -7.69 12.94
C SER A 131 -14.88 -6.39 13.17
N LEU A 132 -14.68 -5.62 12.11
CA LEU A 132 -13.99 -4.34 12.17
C LEU A 132 -14.69 -3.36 13.12
N SER A 133 -16.03 -3.28 13.10
CA SER A 133 -16.78 -2.38 14.00
C SER A 133 -16.76 -2.80 15.46
N LYS A 134 -16.68 -4.11 15.71
CA LYS A 134 -16.55 -4.63 17.08
C LYS A 134 -15.23 -4.18 17.71
N ARG A 135 -14.19 -4.02 16.90
CA ARG A 135 -12.85 -3.60 17.34
C ARG A 135 -12.65 -2.10 17.32
N TYR A 136 -12.92 -1.51 16.17
CA TYR A 136 -12.58 -0.15 15.82
C TYR A 136 -13.85 0.58 15.38
N PRO A 137 -14.76 0.92 16.31
CA PRO A 137 -16.03 1.58 15.98
C PRO A 137 -15.85 2.91 15.26
N LEU A 138 -14.72 3.60 15.49
CA LEU A 138 -14.34 4.85 14.83
C LEU A 138 -14.33 4.72 13.29
N ALA A 139 -13.92 3.57 12.75
CA ALA A 139 -13.88 3.36 11.30
C ALA A 139 -15.27 3.47 10.66
N LYS A 140 -16.28 2.88 11.31
CA LYS A 140 -17.69 2.97 10.90
C LYS A 140 -18.22 4.40 11.07
N GLU A 141 -17.92 5.05 12.19
CA GLU A 141 -18.39 6.41 12.47
C GLU A 141 -17.93 7.38 11.36
N LYS A 142 -16.63 7.36 11.05
CA LYS A 142 -16.04 8.22 10.01
C LYS A 142 -16.58 7.91 8.62
N TYR A 143 -16.78 6.64 8.29
CA TYR A 143 -17.37 6.24 7.02
C TYR A 143 -18.81 6.77 6.87
N LEU A 144 -19.65 6.56 7.88
CA LEU A 144 -21.04 7.01 7.84
C LEU A 144 -21.14 8.54 7.84
N ALA A 145 -20.28 9.24 8.57
CA ALA A 145 -20.25 10.71 8.55
C ALA A 145 -19.94 11.26 7.15
N SER A 146 -18.91 10.74 6.48
CA SER A 146 -18.51 11.16 5.13
C SER A 146 -19.53 10.75 4.06
N SER A 147 -20.23 9.63 4.23
CA SER A 147 -21.27 9.19 3.29
C SER A 147 -22.42 10.20 3.09
N ARG A 148 -22.63 11.12 4.06
CA ARG A 148 -23.62 12.21 3.94
C ARG A 148 -23.24 13.27 2.90
N ILE A 149 -21.94 13.44 2.67
CA ILE A 149 -21.39 14.32 1.62
C ILE A 149 -21.40 13.59 0.27
N GLY A 150 -21.30 12.26 0.31
CA GLY A 150 -21.23 11.38 -0.85
C GLY A 150 -19.80 10.89 -1.08
N TYR A 151 -19.70 9.67 -1.61
CA TYR A 151 -18.42 9.07 -1.98
C TYR A 151 -18.32 8.95 -3.49
N LYS A 152 -17.12 9.20 -4.01
CA LYS A 152 -16.75 8.84 -5.37
C LYS A 152 -16.06 7.47 -5.35
N MET A 153 -16.25 6.72 -6.43
CA MET A 153 -15.45 5.51 -6.64
C MET A 153 -13.97 5.90 -6.70
N GLY A 154 -13.11 5.09 -6.11
CA GLY A 154 -11.67 5.39 -6.01
C GLY A 154 -11.28 6.19 -4.75
N ASP A 155 -12.25 6.76 -4.02
CA ASP A 155 -11.96 7.46 -2.76
C ASP A 155 -11.40 6.51 -1.70
N VAL A 156 -10.39 6.97 -0.96
CA VAL A 156 -9.85 6.29 0.21
C VAL A 156 -9.92 7.20 1.44
N GLN A 157 -10.47 6.69 2.53
CA GLN A 157 -10.45 7.36 3.84
C GLN A 157 -9.55 6.58 4.80
N PHE A 158 -8.46 7.22 5.22
CA PHE A 158 -7.53 6.71 6.22
C PHE A 158 -7.92 7.16 7.62
N ILE A 159 -7.98 6.22 8.56
CA ILE A 159 -8.34 6.46 9.95
C ILE A 159 -7.32 5.76 10.84
N GLU A 160 -6.63 6.52 11.69
CA GLU A 160 -5.86 5.96 12.79
C GLU A 160 -6.83 5.46 13.86
N VAL A 161 -6.78 4.16 14.16
CA VAL A 161 -7.71 3.50 15.09
C VAL A 161 -7.04 3.02 16.37
N ASP A 162 -5.72 2.94 16.38
CA ASP A 162 -4.89 2.64 17.55
C ASP A 162 -3.54 3.35 17.41
N THR A 163 -3.33 4.41 18.19
CA THR A 163 -2.10 5.20 18.16
C THR A 163 -0.91 4.47 18.80
N LEU A 164 -1.15 3.63 19.82
CA LEU A 164 -0.06 2.95 20.52
C LEU A 164 0.61 1.92 19.61
N ASN A 165 -0.22 1.11 18.92
CA ASN A 165 0.25 0.08 18.00
C ASN A 165 0.38 0.57 16.55
N ARG A 166 0.11 1.86 16.28
CA ARG A 166 0.10 2.49 14.95
C ARG A 166 -0.75 1.73 13.93
N VAL A 167 -2.01 1.44 14.29
CA VAL A 167 -2.96 0.73 13.43
C VAL A 167 -3.85 1.72 12.71
N PHE A 168 -3.91 1.57 11.40
CA PHE A 168 -4.76 2.37 10.52
C PHE A 168 -5.80 1.49 9.82
N VAL A 169 -6.92 2.09 9.44
CA VAL A 169 -7.93 1.49 8.58
C VAL A 169 -8.08 2.34 7.33
N ALA A 170 -8.09 1.70 6.16
CA ALA A 170 -8.44 2.33 4.89
C ALA A 170 -9.83 1.87 4.44
N ASN A 171 -10.81 2.78 4.50
CA ASN A 171 -12.10 2.56 3.84
C ASN A 171 -11.92 2.87 2.34
N MET A 172 -11.77 1.84 1.51
CA MET A 172 -11.58 1.98 0.06
C MET A 172 -12.91 1.89 -0.69
N VAL A 173 -13.35 2.98 -1.33
CA VAL A 173 -14.62 3.04 -2.05
C VAL A 173 -14.47 2.40 -3.43
N ALA A 174 -14.48 1.08 -3.46
CA ALA A 174 -14.33 0.29 -4.69
C ALA A 174 -15.58 -0.54 -5.04
N GLN A 175 -16.66 -0.48 -4.24
CA GLN A 175 -17.90 -1.21 -4.52
C GLN A 175 -19.04 -0.26 -4.93
N GLU A 176 -19.58 -0.43 -6.14
CA GLU A 176 -20.70 0.37 -6.63
C GLU A 176 -22.04 -0.26 -6.22
N GLY A 177 -22.64 0.24 -5.15
CA GLY A 177 -23.88 -0.31 -4.60
C GLY A 177 -23.68 -1.49 -3.65
N ILE A 178 -24.73 -2.30 -3.46
CA ILE A 178 -24.70 -3.48 -2.58
C ILE A 178 -25.42 -4.67 -3.22
N LYS A 179 -24.89 -5.88 -2.98
CA LYS A 179 -25.52 -7.14 -3.38
C LYS A 179 -26.92 -7.26 -2.76
N LYS A 180 -27.94 -7.44 -3.62
CA LYS A 180 -29.36 -7.41 -3.20
C LYS A 180 -29.82 -8.73 -2.56
N SER A 181 -29.30 -9.85 -3.05
CA SER A 181 -29.65 -11.18 -2.53
C SER A 181 -28.53 -12.19 -2.81
N GLN A 182 -28.61 -13.40 -2.25
CA GLN A 182 -27.62 -14.45 -2.52
C GLN A 182 -27.59 -14.91 -3.99
N ARG A 183 -28.74 -14.87 -4.68
CA ARG A 183 -28.87 -15.25 -6.11
C ARG A 183 -28.39 -14.17 -7.08
N ASP A 184 -28.06 -12.99 -6.57
CA ASP A 184 -27.54 -11.88 -7.37
C ASP A 184 -26.11 -12.18 -7.81
N ALA A 185 -25.92 -12.40 -9.10
CA ALA A 185 -24.63 -12.69 -9.73
C ALA A 185 -23.93 -11.45 -10.29
N LYS A 186 -24.50 -10.24 -10.10
CA LYS A 186 -23.86 -9.01 -10.55
C LYS A 186 -22.54 -8.78 -9.80
N ARG A 187 -21.50 -8.36 -10.54
CA ARG A 187 -20.26 -7.82 -9.96
C ARG A 187 -20.49 -6.37 -9.53
N TYR A 188 -20.24 -6.10 -8.25
CA TYR A 188 -20.36 -4.79 -7.61
C TYR A 188 -18.99 -4.14 -7.38
N ILE A 189 -17.92 -4.93 -7.24
CA ILE A 189 -16.56 -4.39 -7.20
C ILE A 189 -16.19 -3.79 -8.56
N SER A 190 -15.71 -2.55 -8.56
CA SER A 190 -15.03 -1.94 -9.70
C SER A 190 -13.54 -2.20 -9.55
N TYR A 191 -12.94 -2.89 -10.52
CA TYR A 191 -11.50 -3.16 -10.51
C TYR A 191 -10.68 -1.89 -10.73
N GLU A 192 -11.14 -0.99 -11.59
CA GLU A 192 -10.53 0.32 -11.80
C GLU A 192 -10.50 1.13 -10.50
N ALA A 193 -11.64 1.22 -9.80
CA ALA A 193 -11.69 1.93 -8.51
C ALA A 193 -10.85 1.24 -7.42
N LEU A 194 -10.76 -0.10 -7.45
CA LEU A 194 -9.91 -0.85 -6.54
C LEU A 194 -8.42 -0.55 -6.81
N GLU A 195 -8.02 -0.50 -8.07
CA GLU A 195 -6.67 -0.17 -8.49
C GLU A 195 -6.28 1.25 -8.04
N GLU A 196 -7.15 2.24 -8.25
CA GLU A 196 -6.97 3.60 -7.75
C GLU A 196 -6.84 3.64 -6.22
N CYS A 197 -7.73 2.93 -5.51
CA CYS A 197 -7.69 2.87 -4.06
C CYS A 197 -6.37 2.26 -3.55
N LEU A 198 -5.90 1.19 -4.19
CA LEU A 198 -4.67 0.50 -3.80
C LEU A 198 -3.43 1.34 -4.12
N GLU A 199 -3.42 2.10 -5.22
CA GLU A 199 -2.35 3.06 -5.50
C GLU A 199 -2.25 4.10 -4.38
N ILE A 200 -3.37 4.72 -4.00
CA ILE A 200 -3.42 5.72 -2.92
C ILE A 200 -3.03 5.10 -1.57
N ALA A 201 -3.50 3.87 -1.29
CA ALA A 201 -3.18 3.15 -0.06
C ALA A 201 -1.70 2.76 0.01
N SER A 202 -1.09 2.39 -1.11
CA SER A 202 0.33 2.04 -1.20
C SER A 202 1.21 3.25 -0.86
N ASP A 203 0.90 4.42 -1.43
CA ASP A 203 1.63 5.66 -1.16
C ASP A 203 1.48 6.06 0.32
N TYR A 204 0.27 5.93 0.88
CA TYR A 204 0.03 6.18 2.30
C TYR A 204 0.85 5.22 3.20
N ALA A 205 0.87 3.92 2.86
CA ALA A 205 1.62 2.92 3.61
C ALA A 205 3.13 3.22 3.60
N LEU A 206 3.70 3.54 2.43
CA LEU A 206 5.12 3.87 2.28
C LEU A 206 5.51 5.12 3.07
N CYS A 207 4.71 6.19 2.98
CA CYS A 207 4.96 7.44 3.70
C CYS A 207 4.93 7.25 5.22
N ASN A 208 4.11 6.31 5.71
CA ASN A 208 3.92 6.07 7.14
C ASN A 208 4.69 4.85 7.65
N ARG A 209 5.52 4.20 6.82
CA ARG A 209 6.26 2.97 7.17
C ARG A 209 5.34 1.88 7.71
N LEU A 210 4.27 1.58 6.96
CA LEU A 210 3.25 0.61 7.34
C LEU A 210 3.32 -0.64 6.46
N GLU A 211 3.15 -1.81 7.07
CA GLU A 211 2.78 -3.03 6.37
C GLU A 211 1.27 -3.05 6.07
N VAL A 212 0.84 -3.88 5.13
CA VAL A 212 -0.57 -3.98 4.73
C VAL A 212 -1.19 -5.27 5.27
N GLN A 213 -2.41 -5.16 5.79
CA GLN A 213 -3.23 -6.29 6.19
C GLN A 213 -4.63 -6.19 5.57
N MET A 214 -5.21 -7.30 5.12
CA MET A 214 -6.55 -7.29 4.53
C MET A 214 -7.26 -8.66 4.62
N PRO A 215 -8.61 -8.69 4.61
CA PRO A 215 -9.33 -9.91 4.27
C PRO A 215 -9.23 -10.18 2.75
N MET A 216 -9.88 -11.24 2.24
CA MET A 216 -10.13 -11.35 0.79
C MET A 216 -11.11 -10.27 0.31
N ILE A 217 -10.58 -9.11 -0.04
CA ILE A 217 -11.34 -7.94 -0.48
C ILE A 217 -12.04 -8.17 -1.82
N GLY A 218 -13.22 -7.60 -2.02
CA GLY A 218 -13.93 -7.55 -3.31
C GLY A 218 -14.52 -8.86 -3.86
N ALA A 219 -13.99 -10.03 -3.50
CA ALA A 219 -14.43 -11.32 -4.06
C ALA A 219 -15.79 -11.81 -3.53
N GLY A 220 -16.09 -11.57 -2.25
CA GLY A 220 -17.34 -12.03 -1.61
C GLY A 220 -18.58 -11.23 -2.01
N LEU A 221 -18.98 -10.26 -1.18
CA LEU A 221 -20.17 -9.43 -1.45
C LEU A 221 -20.01 -8.52 -2.68
N GLY A 222 -18.77 -8.25 -3.10
CA GLY A 222 -18.47 -7.51 -4.31
C GLY A 222 -18.58 -8.33 -5.59
N GLY A 223 -18.60 -9.67 -5.50
CA GLY A 223 -18.72 -10.57 -6.66
C GLY A 223 -17.55 -10.51 -7.63
N GLY A 224 -16.37 -10.08 -7.17
CA GLY A 224 -15.15 -10.09 -7.97
C GLY A 224 -14.53 -11.47 -8.10
N ASP A 225 -13.74 -11.64 -9.15
CA ASP A 225 -12.81 -12.74 -9.31
C ASP A 225 -11.58 -12.46 -8.46
N TRP A 226 -11.27 -13.37 -7.54
CA TRP A 226 -10.13 -13.22 -6.64
C TRP A 226 -8.78 -13.26 -7.39
N GLN A 227 -8.69 -13.98 -8.51
CA GLN A 227 -7.46 -14.02 -9.30
C GLN A 227 -7.17 -12.65 -9.95
N VAL A 228 -8.21 -11.97 -10.42
CA VAL A 228 -8.03 -10.60 -10.94
C VAL A 228 -7.63 -9.65 -9.81
N ILE A 229 -8.24 -9.79 -8.63
CA ILE A 229 -7.94 -8.95 -7.47
C ILE A 229 -6.53 -9.18 -6.96
N ILE A 230 -6.04 -10.42 -6.92
CA ILE A 230 -4.67 -10.71 -6.47
C ILE A 230 -3.64 -10.12 -7.43
N ASP A 231 -3.92 -10.10 -8.73
CA ASP A 231 -3.02 -9.49 -9.72
C ASP A 231 -2.96 -7.95 -9.53
N ILE A 232 -4.10 -7.29 -9.26
CA ILE A 232 -4.12 -5.85 -8.92
C ILE A 232 -3.35 -5.59 -7.61
N ILE A 233 -3.51 -6.44 -6.58
CA ILE A 233 -2.76 -6.34 -5.32
C ILE A 233 -1.25 -6.45 -5.59
N LYS A 234 -0.84 -7.39 -6.45
CA LYS A 234 0.56 -7.55 -6.81
C LYS A 234 1.12 -6.30 -7.47
N ASP A 235 0.40 -5.77 -8.45
CA ASP A 235 0.82 -4.60 -9.23
C ASP A 235 0.91 -3.33 -8.38
N LYS A 236 0.01 -3.14 -7.41
CA LYS A 236 -0.07 -1.89 -6.63
C LYS A 236 0.70 -1.92 -5.32
N LEU A 237 0.85 -3.10 -4.70
CA LEU A 237 1.49 -3.23 -3.38
C LEU A 237 2.83 -3.99 -3.47
N THR A 238 2.82 -5.21 -3.99
CA THR A 238 4.02 -6.07 -3.98
C THR A 238 5.10 -5.58 -4.92
N TYR A 239 4.72 -4.97 -6.05
CA TYR A 239 5.65 -4.31 -6.97
C TYR A 239 6.47 -3.23 -6.26
N LYS A 240 5.86 -2.54 -5.29
CA LYS A 240 6.51 -1.54 -4.42
C LYS A 240 7.16 -2.17 -3.18
N LYS A 241 7.31 -3.50 -3.13
CA LYS A 241 7.91 -4.29 -2.04
C LYS A 241 7.23 -4.07 -0.67
N ILE A 242 5.93 -3.80 -0.66
CA ILE A 242 5.15 -3.63 0.59
C ILE A 242 4.68 -5.01 1.07
N PRO A 243 5.04 -5.45 2.29
CA PRO A 243 4.52 -6.69 2.86
C PRO A 243 2.99 -6.66 2.99
N CYS A 244 2.34 -7.71 2.51
CA CYS A 244 0.90 -7.86 2.45
C CYS A 244 0.45 -9.13 3.19
N HIS A 245 -0.40 -8.98 4.19
CA HIS A 245 -0.97 -10.06 4.98
C HIS A 245 -2.45 -10.26 4.63
N ILE A 246 -2.77 -11.37 3.96
CA ILE A 246 -4.14 -11.72 3.57
C ILE A 246 -4.68 -12.74 4.57
N LEU A 247 -5.74 -12.38 5.30
CA LEU A 247 -6.36 -13.24 6.29
C LEU A 247 -7.70 -13.80 5.81
N THR A 248 -7.89 -15.10 6.04
CA THR A 248 -9.16 -15.80 5.82
C THR A 248 -9.69 -16.36 7.12
N LEU A 249 -11.00 -16.26 7.33
CA LEU A 249 -11.67 -17.00 8.40
C LEU A 249 -11.83 -18.46 7.94
N ASP A 250 -11.43 -19.39 8.80
CA ASP A 250 -11.74 -20.82 8.64
C ASP A 250 -13.25 -21.11 8.81
#